data_AF-A0A927UA43-F1
#
_entry.id   AF-A0A927UA43-F1
#
_cell.length_a   1.000
_cell.length_b   1.000
_cell.length_c   1.000
_cell.angle_alpha   90.00
_cell.angle_beta   90.00
_cell.angle_gamma   90.00
#
_symmetry.space_group_name_H-M   'P 1'
#
loop_
_entity.id
_entity.type
_entity.pdbx_description
1 polymer ?
#
loop_
_entity_poly.entity_id
_entity_poly.type
_entity_poly.pdbx_seq_one_letter_code
_entity_poly.pdbx_strand_id
1 'polypeptide(L)' 'MNKKDQMTVENFVSKGMDLETLYACFQDLSKEEIAEIYYKYKENQVNVNKDSTGVSINCS' A
#
# COMPACT_ATOMS: atom_id res chain seq x y z
N MET A 1 -1.23 -13.86 7.31
CA MET A 1 -0.80 -12.63 8.01
C MET A 1 -1.81 -12.12 9.06
N ASN A 2 -1.32 -11.57 10.19
CA ASN A 2 -2.14 -10.84 11.17
C ASN A 2 -2.46 -9.41 10.72
N LYS A 3 -3.63 -8.88 11.09
CA LYS A 3 -4.07 -7.52 10.71
C LYS A 3 -3.09 -6.40 11.11
N LYS A 4 -2.36 -6.59 12.21
CA LYS A 4 -1.36 -5.63 12.69
C LYS A 4 -0.15 -5.56 11.75
N ASP A 5 0.31 -6.70 11.27
CA ASP A 5 1.46 -6.80 10.36
C ASP A 5 1.10 -6.21 9.00
N GLN A 6 -0.12 -6.50 8.52
CA GLN A 6 -0.66 -5.88 7.30
C GLN A 6 -0.64 -4.36 7.36
N MET A 7 -1.26 -3.79 8.39
CA MET A 7 -1.35 -2.33 8.57
C MET A 7 0.03 -1.69 8.69
N THR A 8 0.98 -2.42 9.28
CA THR A 8 2.36 -1.95 9.42
C THR A 8 3.04 -1.89 8.05
N VAL A 9 3.00 -2.96 7.25
CA VAL A 9 3.56 -2.98 5.89
C VAL A 9 2.92 -1.91 5.02
N GLU A 10 1.59 -1.77 5.02
CA GLU A 10 0.87 -0.72 4.27
C GLU A 10 1.33 0.70 4.66
N ASN A 11 1.57 0.95 5.95
CA ASN A 11 2.06 2.24 6.44
C ASN A 11 3.51 2.53 6.04
N PHE A 12 4.34 1.51 5.81
CA PHE A 12 5.67 1.72 5.27
C PHE A 12 5.64 1.91 3.76
N VAL A 13 4.78 1.19 3.04
CA VAL A 13 4.56 1.40 1.60
C VAL A 13 4.04 2.81 1.34
N SER A 14 3.14 3.33 2.19
CA SER A 14 2.61 4.71 2.10
C SER A 14 3.69 5.79 2.24
N LYS A 15 4.75 5.50 3.00
CA LYS A 15 5.92 6.38 3.18
C LYS A 15 6.91 6.33 2.01
N GLY A 16 6.59 5.57 0.95
CA GLY A 16 7.41 5.46 -0.25
C GLY A 16 8.50 4.40 -0.16
N MET A 17 8.39 3.46 0.78
CA MET A 17 9.36 2.38 0.93
C MET A 17 9.23 1.35 -0.20
N ASP A 18 10.37 0.93 -0.74
CA ASP A 18 10.47 -0.07 -1.81
C ASP A 18 10.32 -1.51 -1.29
N LEU A 19 9.98 -2.41 -2.22
CA LEU A 19 9.69 -3.80 -1.92
C LEU A 19 10.90 -4.54 -1.34
N GLU A 20 12.12 -4.23 -1.79
CA GLU A 20 13.35 -4.85 -1.27
C GLU A 20 13.61 -4.44 0.18
N THR A 21 13.41 -3.17 0.51
CA THR A 21 13.51 -2.67 1.88
C THR A 21 12.45 -3.30 2.78
N LEU A 22 11.22 -3.50 2.29
CA LEU A 22 10.18 -4.20 3.04
C LEU A 22 10.58 -5.65 3.34
N TYR A 23 11.19 -6.38 2.39
CA TYR A 23 11.72 -7.72 2.64
C TYR A 23 12.82 -7.73 3.70
N ALA A 24 13.65 -6.69 3.76
CA ALA A 24 14.70 -6.57 4.77
C ALA A 24 14.14 -6.20 6.15
N CYS A 25 13.09 -5.38 6.21
CA CYS A 25 12.46 -4.93 7.47
C CYS A 25 11.52 -5.97 8.08
N PHE A 26 10.88 -6.81 7.25
CA PHE A 26 9.89 -7.79 7.69
C PHE A 26 10.38 -9.22 7.44
N GLN A 27 11.52 -9.58 8.05
CA GLN A 27 12.09 -10.93 7.91
C GLN A 27 11.21 -12.03 8.51
N ASP A 28 10.31 -11.65 9.43
CA ASP A 28 9.33 -12.54 10.04
C ASP A 28 8.13 -12.86 9.14
N LEU A 29 7.96 -12.12 8.03
CA LEU A 29 6.90 -12.32 7.05
C LEU A 29 7.45 -12.95 5.77
N SER A 30 6.60 -13.71 5.08
CA SER A 30 6.97 -14.24 3.77
C SER A 30 7.06 -13.12 2.73
N LYS A 31 7.99 -13.26 1.78
CA LYS A 31 8.13 -12.32 0.66
C LYS A 31 6.86 -12.23 -0.18
N GLU A 32 6.09 -13.31 -0.25
CA GLU A 32 4.81 -13.36 -0.97
C GLU A 32 3.75 -12.52 -0.27
N GLU A 33 3.62 -12.61 1.06
CA GLU A 33 2.69 -11.77 1.82
C GLU A 33 3.05 -10.29 1.70
N ILE A 34 4.34 -9.94 1.83
CA ILE A 34 4.81 -8.55 1.68
C ILE A 34 4.52 -8.02 0.26
N ALA A 35 4.77 -8.84 -0.77
CA ALA A 35 4.49 -8.47 -2.16
C ALA A 35 3.00 -8.24 -2.40
N GLU A 36 2.14 -9.12 -1.90
CA GLU A 36 0.69 -9.02 -2.07
C GLU A 36 0.17 -7.68 -1.51
N ILE A 37 0.61 -7.29 -0.32
CA ILE A 37 0.24 -6.02 0.32
C ILE A 37 0.76 -4.83 -0.49
N TYR A 38 2.04 -4.88 -0.89
CA TYR A 38 2.67 -3.81 -1.67
C TYR A 38 1.91 -3.55 -2.97
N TYR A 39 1.61 -4.60 -3.74
CA TYR A 39 0.89 -4.48 -5.00
C TYR A 39 -0.57 -4.06 -4.80
N LYS A 40 -1.29 -4.64 -3.83
CA LYS A 40 -2.66 -4.20 -3.48
C LYS A 40 -2.70 -2.74 -3.08
N TYR A 41 -1.76 -2.28 -2.27
CA TYR A 41 -1.70 -0.90 -1.83
C TYR A 41 -1.39 0.05 -3.00
N LYS A 42 -0.45 -0.31 -3.89
CA LYS A 42 -0.15 0.47 -5.11
C LYS A 42 -1.32 0.48 -6.09
N GLU A 43 -1.98 -0.64 -6.32
CA GLU A 43 -3.19 -0.75 -7.15
C GLU A 43 -4.32 0.12 -6.60
N ASN A 44 -4.54 0.07 -5.29
CA ASN A 44 -5.52 0.94 -4.62
C ASN A 44 -5.14 2.41 -4.70
N GLN A 45 -3.86 2.78 -4.58
CA GLN A 45 -3.43 4.17 -4.83
C GLN A 45 -3.69 4.62 -6.27
N VAL A 46 -3.51 3.74 -7.26
CA VAL A 46 -3.83 4.05 -8.66
C VAL A 46 -5.33 4.26 -8.84
N ASN A 47 -6.17 3.49 -8.15
CA ASN A 47 -7.63 3.67 -8.18
C ASN A 47 -8.09 4.93 -7.43
N VAL A 48 -7.51 5.22 -6.25
CA VAL A 48 -7.80 6.46 -5.51
C VAL A 48 -7.35 7.70 -6.30
N ASN A 49 -6.21 7.63 -6.99
CA ASN A 49 -5.75 8.72 -7.86
C ASN A 49 -6.51 8.82 -9.20
N LYS A 50 -7.18 7.74 -9.63
CA LYS A 50 -8.12 7.78 -10.75
C LYS A 50 -9.44 8.44 -10.37
N ASP A 51 -9.93 8.24 -9.15
CA ASP A 51 -11.13 8.94 -8.64
C ASP A 51 -10.85 10.37 -8.15
N SER A 52 -9.60 10.74 -7.88
CA SER A 52 -9.24 12.12 -7.50
C SER A 52 -9.06 13.08 -8.69
N THR A 53 -9.32 12.63 -9.92
CA THR A 53 -9.41 13.50 -11.12
C THR A 53 -10.82 13.48 -11.69
N GLY A 54 -11.84 13.60 -10.83
CA GLY A 54 -13.23 13.55 -11.30
C GLY A 54 -14.30 14.07 -10.34
N VAL A 55 -13.95 14.51 -9.12
CA VAL A 55 -14.94 15.18 -8.27
C VAL A 55 -14.78 16.69 -8.43
N SER A 56 -15.30 17.20 -9.54
CA SER A 56 -15.74 18.59 -9.62
C SER A 56 -16.84 18.75 -8.58
N ILE A 57 -16.48 19.19 -7.37
CA ILE A 57 -17.46 19.65 -6.38
C ILE A 57 -18.08 20.92 -6.97
N ASN A 58 -19.14 20.74 -7.76
CA ASN A 58 -19.99 21.84 -8.18
C ASN A 58 -20.90 22.20 -6.99
N CYS A 59 -20.45 23.14 -6.17
CA CYS A 59 -21.32 23.86 -5.25
C CYS A 59 -21.95 25.04 -6.02
N SER A 60 -22.96 24.78 -6.84
CA SER A 60 -23.90 25.82 -7.31
C SER A 60 -25.34 25.32 -7.34
#